data_AF-A0A0M8SXI6-F1
#
_entry.id   AF-A0A0M8SXI6-F1
#
_cell.length_a   1.000
_cell.length_b   1.000
_cell.length_c   1.000
_cell.angle_alpha   90.00
_cell.angle_beta   90.00
_cell.angle_gamma   90.00
#
_symmetry.space_group_name_H-M   'P 1'
#
loop_
_entity.id
_entity.type
_entity.pdbx_description
1 polymer ?
#
loop_
_entity_poly.entity_id
_entity_poly.type
_entity_poly.pdbx_seq_one_letter_code
_entity_poly.pdbx_strand_id
1 'polypeptide(L)'
;MAAGPARVRERVPAAGGVGREVFTQAEAVFGRARVSRAEFASWLHFAAKVLGREAYAELTAAAEPGMPWRTVWAWWRPVGAHRAEPNLSGDWSVDVHDPVTDGAGEDGVEGPLLKVWSLWTGDRWFDLATGALRPAPGAGTYAERADEAEDEGPALFDGDEDGRRLVCPGTWEEPVHLGGGRFLFAEARGLVVVERGEVAPTADRPAGGADAGSWEEGVGEPWFLDPAPSATPLDAARLDAVFDGDTMVRVAPDRLPAALTHAPTRELLVGVGLPRHWAAGVTAFALGYDEAGPEADREGESAGPLHLGSFEHGFASSVRVLVRPDTGEVLARLGEGAPLPLARDIETFLRLLEAVRRYMGACWDPYPGEDGIGDFLREVEILSPGSPEHEVWEQIFSAVTVLGVYGY
;
A
#
# COMPACT_ATOMS: atom_id res chain seq x y z
N MET A 1 -40.35 -1.14 -21.09
CA MET A 1 -39.42 -0.16 -20.51
C MET A 1 -38.59 -0.88 -19.46
N ALA A 2 -37.45 -1.41 -19.89
CA ALA A 2 -36.64 -2.33 -19.11
C ALA A 2 -35.70 -1.57 -18.17
N ALA A 3 -35.67 -1.98 -16.91
CA ALA A 3 -34.73 -1.52 -15.90
C ALA A 3 -33.35 -2.11 -16.19
N GLY A 4 -32.34 -1.25 -16.29
CA GLY A 4 -30.95 -1.64 -16.54
C GLY A 4 -30.05 -1.41 -15.32
N PRO A 5 -28.93 -2.17 -15.19
CA PRO A 5 -27.97 -2.10 -14.08
C PRO A 5 -27.29 -0.73 -13.89
N ALA A 6 -27.44 0.19 -14.86
CA ALA A 6 -26.90 1.55 -14.79
C ALA A 6 -27.54 2.44 -13.71
N ARG A 7 -28.72 2.12 -13.17
CA ARG A 7 -29.34 2.90 -12.08
C ARG A 7 -28.92 2.50 -10.66
N VAL A 8 -28.17 1.41 -10.50
CA VAL A 8 -27.68 0.97 -9.17
C VAL A 8 -26.50 1.81 -8.70
N ARG A 9 -25.74 2.45 -9.61
CA ARG A 9 -24.60 3.30 -9.25
C ARG A 9 -24.94 4.78 -8.99
N GLU A 10 -26.10 5.25 -9.42
CA GLU A 10 -26.47 6.68 -9.29
C GLU A 10 -27.25 7.04 -8.02
N ARG A 11 -27.56 6.09 -7.13
CA ARG A 11 -28.22 6.40 -5.84
C ARG A 11 -27.86 5.41 -4.73
N VAL A 12 -26.74 5.63 -4.06
CA VAL A 12 -26.65 5.40 -2.62
C VAL A 12 -25.91 6.59 -2.00
N PRO A 13 -26.61 7.61 -1.46
CA PRO A 13 -26.02 8.38 -0.39
C PRO A 13 -25.69 7.39 0.72
N ALA A 14 -24.44 7.36 1.16
CA ALA A 14 -23.92 6.51 2.24
C ALA A 14 -24.94 6.31 3.38
N ALA A 15 -25.64 5.19 3.40
CA ALA A 15 -26.59 4.86 4.47
C ALA A 15 -25.88 4.29 5.72
N GLY A 16 -24.67 4.77 6.02
CA GLY A 16 -23.79 4.14 7.01
C GLY A 16 -23.25 5.04 8.11
N GLY A 17 -22.92 6.30 7.82
CA GLY A 17 -22.20 7.16 8.76
C GLY A 17 -20.83 6.58 9.21
N VAL A 18 -20.09 7.35 9.99
CA VAL A 18 -18.75 6.96 10.49
C VAL A 18 -18.79 5.65 11.30
N GLY A 19 -19.86 5.42 12.07
CA GLY A 19 -19.97 4.23 12.92
C GLY A 19 -20.01 2.91 12.13
N ARG A 20 -20.73 2.86 11.00
CA ARG A 20 -20.76 1.67 10.14
C ARG A 20 -19.41 1.42 9.49
N GLU A 21 -18.76 2.47 9.04
CA GLU A 21 -17.42 2.44 8.44
C GLU A 21 -16.40 1.81 9.40
N VAL A 22 -16.35 2.30 10.64
CA VAL A 22 -15.44 1.80 11.69
C VAL A 22 -15.77 0.34 12.04
N PHE A 23 -17.06 0.01 12.14
CA PHE A 23 -17.51 -1.34 12.44
C PHE A 23 -17.05 -2.35 11.38
N THR A 24 -17.29 -2.05 10.09
CA THR A 24 -16.91 -2.96 8.99
C THR A 24 -15.40 -3.13 8.89
N GLN A 25 -14.62 -2.06 9.12
CA GLN A 25 -13.16 -2.16 9.16
C GLN A 25 -12.68 -3.04 10.33
N ALA A 26 -13.30 -2.92 11.51
CA ALA A 26 -12.96 -3.78 12.64
C ALA A 26 -13.22 -5.26 12.28
N GLU A 27 -14.41 -5.58 11.79
CA GLU A 27 -14.79 -6.96 11.43
C GLU A 27 -13.85 -7.60 10.42
N ALA A 28 -13.38 -6.84 9.42
CA ALA A 28 -12.46 -7.32 8.41
C ALA A 28 -11.13 -7.84 8.98
N VAL A 29 -10.74 -7.36 10.17
CA VAL A 29 -9.45 -7.65 10.80
C VAL A 29 -9.58 -8.70 11.90
N PHE A 30 -10.49 -8.54 12.86
CA PHE A 30 -10.62 -9.50 13.98
C PHE A 30 -11.49 -10.73 13.66
N GLY A 31 -12.15 -10.75 12.50
CA GLY A 31 -12.74 -11.98 11.94
C GLY A 31 -14.00 -12.50 12.64
N ARG A 32 -14.97 -11.61 12.97
CA ARG A 32 -16.28 -11.95 13.59
C ARG A 32 -16.20 -12.82 14.85
N ALA A 33 -15.04 -12.86 15.49
CA ALA A 33 -14.84 -13.62 16.71
C ALA A 33 -15.75 -13.11 17.84
N ARG A 34 -16.16 -14.01 18.74
CA ARG A 34 -16.92 -13.62 19.93
C ARG A 34 -15.95 -13.05 20.97
N VAL A 35 -15.93 -11.73 21.08
CA VAL A 35 -15.06 -10.98 21.99
C VAL A 35 -15.88 -10.31 23.10
N SER A 36 -15.20 -9.90 24.16
CA SER A 36 -15.82 -9.05 25.19
C SER A 36 -16.16 -7.66 24.63
N ARG A 37 -17.07 -6.93 25.28
CA ARG A 37 -17.36 -5.53 24.92
C ARG A 37 -16.11 -4.64 24.96
N ALA A 38 -15.24 -4.85 25.96
CA ALA A 38 -14.03 -4.06 26.15
C ALA A 38 -13.01 -4.31 25.02
N GLU A 39 -12.83 -5.57 24.66
CA GLU A 39 -11.98 -5.97 23.53
C GLU A 39 -12.57 -5.51 22.18
N PHE A 40 -13.88 -5.61 22.01
CA PHE A 40 -14.54 -5.07 20.82
C PHE A 40 -14.31 -3.55 20.69
N ALA A 41 -14.32 -2.81 21.80
CA ALA A 41 -13.98 -1.40 21.78
C ALA A 41 -12.53 -1.14 21.35
N SER A 42 -11.57 -1.99 21.71
CA SER A 42 -10.19 -1.91 21.18
C SER A 42 -10.15 -2.08 19.66
N TRP A 43 -10.93 -3.02 19.11
CA TRP A 43 -11.03 -3.21 17.65
C TRP A 43 -11.69 -2.03 16.94
N LEU A 44 -12.74 -1.43 17.52
CA LEU A 44 -13.35 -0.21 17.01
C LEU A 44 -12.38 0.98 17.09
N HIS A 45 -11.61 1.08 18.16
CA HIS A 45 -10.58 2.11 18.33
C HIS A 45 -9.50 1.97 17.26
N PHE A 46 -8.99 0.76 17.04
CA PHE A 46 -8.05 0.45 15.95
C PHE A 46 -8.62 0.84 14.59
N ALA A 47 -9.80 0.35 14.24
CA ALA A 47 -10.44 0.65 12.97
C ALA A 47 -10.64 2.17 12.76
N ALA A 48 -11.05 2.89 13.80
CA ALA A 48 -11.17 4.35 13.72
C ALA A 48 -9.84 5.04 13.45
N LYS A 49 -8.74 4.59 14.08
CA LYS A 49 -7.39 5.12 13.83
C LYS A 49 -6.91 4.82 12.42
N VAL A 50 -7.09 3.59 11.94
CA VAL A 50 -6.77 3.18 10.55
C VAL A 50 -7.48 4.05 9.52
N LEU A 51 -8.72 4.43 9.80
CA LEU A 51 -9.55 5.24 8.91
C LEU A 51 -9.38 6.76 9.09
N GLY A 52 -8.45 7.20 9.96
CA GLY A 52 -8.25 8.62 10.26
C GLY A 52 -9.44 9.29 10.98
N ARG A 53 -10.30 8.49 11.63
CA ARG A 53 -11.49 8.95 12.38
C ARG A 53 -11.13 9.24 13.84
N GLU A 54 -10.18 10.14 14.05
CA GLU A 54 -9.63 10.47 15.39
C GLU A 54 -10.72 10.82 16.42
N ALA A 55 -11.69 11.66 16.04
CA ALA A 55 -12.79 12.01 16.94
C ALA A 55 -13.64 10.80 17.35
N TYR A 56 -13.80 9.79 16.47
CA TYR A 56 -14.52 8.56 16.80
C TYR A 56 -13.69 7.63 17.68
N ALA A 57 -12.37 7.56 17.45
CA ALA A 57 -11.44 6.82 18.29
C ALA A 57 -11.47 7.36 19.73
N GLU A 58 -11.39 8.67 19.92
CA GLU A 58 -11.47 9.33 21.22
C GLU A 58 -12.83 9.08 21.93
N LEU A 59 -13.93 9.13 21.17
CA LEU A 59 -15.26 8.81 21.73
C LEU A 59 -15.34 7.35 22.19
N THR A 60 -14.75 6.43 21.43
CA THR A 60 -14.70 5.01 21.79
C THR A 60 -13.84 4.81 23.05
N ALA A 61 -12.69 5.48 23.14
CA ALA A 61 -11.81 5.42 24.30
C ALA A 61 -12.45 6.00 25.57
N ALA A 62 -13.20 7.09 25.44
CA ALA A 62 -13.95 7.66 26.56
C ALA A 62 -15.14 6.78 26.98
N ALA A 63 -15.81 6.13 26.04
CA ALA A 63 -16.96 5.26 26.30
C ALA A 63 -16.58 3.92 26.94
N GLU A 64 -15.37 3.42 26.68
CA GLU A 64 -14.86 2.18 27.25
C GLU A 64 -13.42 2.35 27.78
N PRO A 65 -13.25 2.94 28.98
CA PRO A 65 -11.92 3.14 29.56
C PRO A 65 -11.16 1.84 29.82
N GLY A 66 -11.87 0.73 30.02
CA GLY A 66 -11.33 -0.60 30.33
C GLY A 66 -10.94 -1.45 29.11
N MET A 67 -10.70 -0.82 27.96
CA MET A 67 -10.12 -1.48 26.79
C MET A 67 -8.81 -2.19 27.17
N PRO A 68 -8.63 -3.47 26.80
CA PRO A 68 -7.41 -4.23 27.11
C PRO A 68 -6.17 -3.71 26.38
N TRP A 69 -6.37 -2.96 25.29
CA TRP A 69 -5.31 -2.26 24.56
C TRP A 69 -5.87 -1.09 23.76
N ARG A 70 -4.99 -0.15 23.39
CA ARG A 70 -5.31 1.04 22.59
C ARG A 70 -4.34 1.17 21.44
N THR A 71 -4.82 1.64 20.31
CA THR A 71 -3.96 1.96 19.16
C THR A 71 -3.32 3.33 19.36
N VAL A 72 -1.99 3.39 19.41
CA VAL A 72 -1.25 4.65 19.46
C VAL A 72 -1.31 5.31 18.08
N TRP A 73 -0.88 4.57 17.06
CA TRP A 73 -0.96 4.95 15.65
C TRP A 73 -0.99 3.69 14.78
N ALA A 74 -1.47 3.83 13.54
CA ALA A 74 -1.54 2.73 12.57
C ALA A 74 -1.29 3.25 11.14
N TRP A 75 -0.38 2.59 10.43
CA TRP A 75 -0.22 2.67 8.97
C TRP A 75 -0.70 1.36 8.39
N TRP A 76 -2.02 1.20 8.31
CA TRP A 76 -2.66 -0.06 7.98
C TRP A 76 -3.60 0.12 6.81
N ARG A 77 -3.57 -0.78 5.83
CA ARG A 77 -4.43 -0.73 4.65
C ARG A 77 -5.90 -0.93 5.04
N PRO A 78 -6.81 0.04 4.84
CA PRO A 78 -8.25 -0.21 5.04
C PRO A 78 -8.81 -1.29 4.10
N VAL A 79 -9.90 -1.94 4.50
CA VAL A 79 -10.61 -2.88 3.61
C VAL A 79 -11.21 -2.12 2.42
N GLY A 80 -10.92 -2.57 1.20
CA GLY A 80 -11.32 -1.88 -0.04
C GLY A 80 -10.42 -0.70 -0.43
N ALA A 81 -9.54 -0.23 0.47
CA ALA A 81 -8.40 0.57 0.06
C ALA A 81 -7.36 -0.39 -0.50
N HIS A 82 -7.13 -0.37 -1.81
CA HIS A 82 -6.25 -1.35 -2.43
C HIS A 82 -4.78 -1.02 -2.18
N ARG A 83 -4.45 0.26 -1.97
CA ARG A 83 -3.09 0.73 -1.72
C ARG A 83 -2.67 0.54 -0.26
N ALA A 84 -1.59 -0.22 -0.03
CA ALA A 84 -0.87 -0.24 1.24
C ALA A 84 0.28 0.77 1.24
N GLU A 85 0.44 1.50 2.35
CA GLU A 85 1.62 2.34 2.60
C GLU A 85 2.07 2.18 4.07
N PRO A 86 3.31 1.75 4.34
CA PRO A 86 4.19 1.07 3.39
C PRO A 86 3.53 -0.22 2.86
N ASN A 87 3.90 -0.65 1.65
CA ASN A 87 3.49 -1.96 1.15
C ASN A 87 4.51 -2.99 1.63
N LEU A 88 4.06 -3.88 2.53
CA LEU A 88 4.87 -4.91 3.17
C LEU A 88 4.60 -6.30 2.61
N SER A 89 3.89 -6.43 1.48
CA SER A 89 3.77 -7.75 0.84
C SER A 89 5.15 -8.25 0.41
N GLY A 90 5.48 -9.52 0.67
CA GLY A 90 6.77 -10.11 0.31
C GLY A 90 7.82 -9.92 1.38
N ASP A 91 9.04 -9.56 0.99
CA ASP A 91 10.14 -9.35 1.93
C ASP A 91 10.11 -7.94 2.52
N TRP A 92 10.23 -7.88 3.83
CA TRP A 92 10.29 -6.64 4.60
C TRP A 92 11.04 -6.87 5.91
N SER A 93 11.48 -5.77 6.53
CA SER A 93 12.00 -5.76 7.89
C SER A 93 11.55 -4.50 8.62
N VAL A 94 11.51 -4.59 9.94
CA VAL A 94 11.24 -3.45 10.83
C VAL A 94 12.28 -3.43 11.93
N ASP A 95 12.97 -2.30 12.06
CA ASP A 95 14.09 -2.16 12.98
C ASP A 95 13.87 -0.89 13.82
N VAL A 96 14.00 -1.01 15.14
CA VAL A 96 13.90 0.15 16.03
C VAL A 96 15.29 0.75 16.21
N HIS A 97 15.39 2.06 16.06
CA HIS A 97 16.64 2.79 16.16
C HIS A 97 16.56 3.82 17.29
N ASP A 98 17.54 3.77 18.19
CA ASP A 98 17.68 4.72 19.29
C ASP A 98 18.68 5.84 18.95
N PRO A 99 18.46 7.07 19.45
CA PRO A 99 19.39 8.16 19.25
C PRO A 99 20.72 7.83 19.94
N VAL A 100 21.83 8.02 19.21
CA VAL A 100 23.18 7.88 19.77
C VAL A 100 23.43 9.07 20.67
N THR A 101 23.29 8.88 21.99
CA THR A 101 23.50 9.94 22.98
C THR A 101 24.92 9.85 23.55
N ASP A 102 25.78 10.81 23.18
CA ASP A 102 27.07 11.04 23.83
C ASP A 102 26.87 11.75 25.19
N GLY A 103 26.18 11.10 26.14
CA GLY A 103 26.20 11.47 27.55
C GLY A 103 25.78 12.89 27.95
N ALA A 104 25.01 13.61 27.13
CA ALA A 104 24.45 14.92 27.49
C ALA A 104 22.91 14.85 27.42
N GLY A 105 22.30 14.57 28.57
CA GLY A 105 20.89 14.86 28.77
C GLY A 105 20.70 16.37 28.92
N GLU A 106 19.77 16.93 28.15
CA GLU A 106 18.84 18.03 28.48
C GLU A 106 18.22 18.56 27.17
N ASP A 107 16.88 18.59 27.15
CA ASP A 107 15.97 19.29 26.22
C ASP A 107 16.33 19.31 24.71
N GLY A 108 15.72 18.38 23.96
CA GLY A 108 15.73 18.40 22.49
C GLY A 108 16.14 17.09 21.82
N VAL A 109 16.38 16.01 22.59
CA VAL A 109 16.72 14.69 22.05
C VAL A 109 15.51 14.14 21.28
N GLU A 110 15.67 13.97 19.97
CA GLU A 110 14.66 13.30 19.13
C GLU A 110 14.47 11.86 19.63
N GLY A 111 13.21 11.41 19.72
CA GLY A 111 12.88 10.08 20.23
C GLY A 111 13.37 8.94 19.32
N PRO A 112 13.12 7.68 19.72
CA PRO A 112 13.43 6.52 18.87
C PRO A 112 12.68 6.60 17.54
N LEU A 113 13.33 6.06 16.50
CA LEU A 113 12.77 5.97 15.16
C LEU A 113 12.50 4.50 14.81
N LEU A 114 11.51 4.29 13.95
CA LEU A 114 11.25 3.00 13.31
C LEU A 114 11.77 3.08 11.87
N LYS A 115 12.72 2.21 11.53
CA LYS A 115 13.10 1.95 10.14
C LYS A 115 12.25 0.80 9.61
N VAL A 116 11.67 0.98 8.45
CA VAL A 116 10.88 -0.03 7.75
C VAL A 116 11.49 -0.19 6.37
N TRP A 117 12.00 -1.37 6.08
CA TRP A 117 12.41 -1.71 4.72
C TRP A 117 11.36 -2.63 4.11
N SER A 118 11.01 -2.40 2.86
CA SER A 118 10.30 -3.41 2.08
C SER A 118 10.88 -3.52 0.67
N LEU A 119 10.79 -4.72 0.12
CA LEU A 119 11.22 -5.05 -1.25
C LEU A 119 10.70 -4.04 -2.27
N TRP A 120 9.48 -3.55 -2.04
CA TRP A 120 8.75 -2.71 -2.98
C TRP A 120 8.96 -1.22 -2.74
N THR A 121 9.00 -0.76 -1.49
CA THR A 121 9.02 0.67 -1.15
C THR A 121 10.37 1.18 -0.65
N GLY A 122 11.37 0.31 -0.48
CA GLY A 122 12.67 0.68 0.07
C GLY A 122 12.60 1.08 1.54
N ASP A 123 13.62 1.82 1.99
CA ASP A 123 13.71 2.32 3.38
C ASP A 123 12.72 3.48 3.61
N ARG A 124 11.91 3.36 4.66
CA ARG A 124 11.10 4.44 5.22
C ARG A 124 11.36 4.58 6.71
N TRP A 125 11.32 5.82 7.20
CA TRP A 125 11.58 6.15 8.59
C TRP A 125 10.36 6.80 9.22
N PHE A 126 10.02 6.37 10.43
CA PHE A 126 8.89 6.86 11.18
C PHE A 126 9.33 7.31 12.57
N ASP A 127 8.75 8.39 13.07
CA ASP A 127 8.79 8.73 14.49
C ASP A 127 8.02 7.64 15.26
N LEU A 128 8.68 6.91 16.16
CA LEU A 128 8.07 5.76 16.82
C LEU A 128 6.91 6.16 17.74
N ALA A 129 6.92 7.38 18.29
CA ALA A 129 5.90 7.84 19.21
C ALA A 129 4.58 8.20 18.51
N THR A 130 4.67 8.76 17.30
CA THR A 130 3.53 9.34 16.57
C THR A 130 3.17 8.58 15.30
N GLY A 131 4.09 7.77 14.78
CA GLY A 131 3.99 7.14 13.47
C GLY A 131 4.19 8.13 12.33
N ALA A 132 4.62 9.38 12.56
CA ALA A 132 4.82 10.34 11.48
C ALA A 132 6.02 9.95 10.60
N LEU A 133 5.89 10.07 9.27
CA LEU A 133 7.02 9.88 8.36
C LEU A 133 8.13 10.90 8.63
N ARG A 134 9.38 10.45 8.54
CA ARG A 134 10.59 11.24 8.73
C ARG A 134 11.56 10.99 7.57
N PRO A 135 12.40 11.98 7.22
CA PRO A 135 13.55 11.72 6.36
C PRO A 135 14.52 10.76 7.06
N ALA A 136 15.34 10.04 6.28
CA ALA A 136 16.38 9.20 6.84
C ALA A 136 17.33 10.01 7.74
N PRO A 137 17.68 9.51 8.94
CA PRO A 137 18.59 10.19 9.83
C PRO A 137 20.01 10.24 9.25
N GLY A 138 20.81 11.22 9.70
CA GLY A 138 22.22 11.30 9.32
C GLY A 138 23.01 10.08 9.79
N ALA A 139 24.00 9.65 9.02
CA ALA A 139 24.83 8.50 9.37
C ALA A 139 25.45 8.66 10.77
N GLY A 140 25.29 7.63 11.62
CA GLY A 140 25.83 7.60 12.99
C GLY A 140 25.04 8.39 14.04
N THR A 141 23.92 9.02 13.68
CA THR A 141 23.06 9.74 14.65
C THR A 141 22.11 8.80 15.41
N TYR A 142 21.81 7.65 14.81
CA TYR A 142 20.96 6.60 15.37
C TYR A 142 21.69 5.26 15.27
N ALA A 143 21.52 4.43 16.29
CA ALA A 143 21.98 3.04 16.30
C ALA A 143 20.76 2.12 16.35
N GLU A 144 20.83 1.00 15.64
CA GLU A 144 19.85 -0.07 15.80
C GLU A 144 19.83 -0.49 17.27
N ARG A 145 18.63 -0.57 17.84
CA ARG A 145 18.42 -1.00 19.21
C ARG A 145 18.93 -2.43 19.31
N ALA A 146 19.93 -2.65 20.15
CA ALA A 146 20.42 -4.00 20.41
C ALA A 146 19.26 -4.87 20.93
N ASP A 147 19.19 -6.11 20.47
CA ASP A 147 18.24 -7.14 20.93
C ASP A 147 18.52 -7.55 22.39
N GLU A 148 18.44 -6.63 23.36
CA GLU A 148 18.55 -6.93 24.79
C GLU A 148 17.67 -5.95 25.58
N ALA A 149 16.69 -6.35 26.40
CA ALA A 149 16.27 -7.65 26.89
C ALA A 149 14.77 -7.84 26.61
N GLU A 150 14.34 -9.10 26.50
CA GLU A 150 12.94 -9.51 26.69
C GLU A 150 12.33 -8.65 27.81
N ASP A 151 11.47 -7.70 27.46
CA ASP A 151 10.61 -7.09 28.48
C ASP A 151 9.75 -8.26 28.95
N GLU A 152 10.10 -8.87 30.09
CA GLU A 152 9.68 -10.20 30.62
C GLU A 152 8.16 -10.35 30.85
N GLY A 153 7.35 -9.43 30.32
CA GLY A 153 5.90 -9.54 30.31
C GLY A 153 5.40 -10.40 29.15
N PRO A 154 4.27 -11.11 29.33
CA PRO A 154 3.64 -11.87 28.25
C PRO A 154 3.34 -10.95 27.06
N ALA A 155 3.34 -11.48 25.83
CA ALA A 155 2.91 -10.71 24.66
C ALA A 155 1.44 -10.28 24.83
N LEU A 156 1.00 -9.27 24.08
CA LEU A 156 -0.34 -8.70 24.24
C LEU A 156 -1.46 -9.76 24.12
N PHE A 157 -1.32 -10.71 23.20
CA PHE A 157 -2.32 -11.73 22.89
C PHE A 157 -2.00 -13.12 23.47
N ASP A 158 -0.96 -13.20 24.30
CA ASP A 158 -0.73 -14.41 25.09
C ASP A 158 -1.83 -14.56 26.12
N GLY A 159 -2.16 -15.81 26.45
CA GLY A 159 -3.12 -16.08 27.52
C GLY A 159 -2.59 -15.53 28.84
N ASP A 160 -3.45 -14.89 29.64
CA ASP A 160 -3.10 -14.54 31.01
C ASP A 160 -2.99 -15.78 31.91
N GLU A 161 -2.56 -15.60 33.16
CA GLU A 161 -2.44 -16.69 34.16
C GLU A 161 -3.78 -17.40 34.42
N ASP A 162 -4.91 -16.75 34.13
CA ASP A 162 -6.27 -17.30 34.23
C ASP A 162 -6.74 -18.02 32.95
N GLY A 163 -5.89 -18.09 31.91
CA GLY A 163 -6.20 -18.70 30.62
C GLY A 163 -7.11 -17.85 29.73
N ARG A 164 -7.30 -16.56 30.02
CA ARG A 164 -8.04 -15.62 29.18
C ARG A 164 -7.13 -15.17 28.05
N ARG A 165 -7.61 -15.31 26.81
CA ARG A 165 -6.86 -14.95 25.62
C ARG A 165 -7.64 -13.94 24.82
N LEU A 166 -7.02 -12.80 24.54
CA LEU A 166 -7.52 -11.85 23.54
C LEU A 166 -7.49 -12.53 22.16
N VAL A 167 -8.45 -12.21 21.31
CA VAL A 167 -8.46 -12.66 19.92
C VAL A 167 -7.30 -11.99 19.20
N CYS A 168 -6.33 -12.79 18.76
CA CYS A 168 -5.29 -12.33 17.86
C CYS A 168 -5.72 -12.61 16.42
N PRO A 169 -5.68 -11.63 15.50
CA PRO A 169 -5.67 -11.93 14.08
C PRO A 169 -4.54 -12.92 13.80
N GLY A 170 -4.80 -13.98 13.04
CA GLY A 170 -3.81 -15.05 12.82
C GLY A 170 -2.52 -14.61 12.11
N THR A 171 -2.44 -13.36 11.68
CA THR A 171 -1.27 -12.77 11.04
C THR A 171 -0.52 -11.78 11.93
N TRP A 172 -1.05 -11.45 13.12
CA TRP A 172 -0.37 -10.62 14.13
C TRP A 172 0.48 -11.54 15.00
N GLU A 173 1.57 -12.03 14.43
CA GLU A 173 2.52 -12.91 15.11
C GLU A 173 3.78 -12.11 15.50
N GLU A 174 4.48 -12.58 16.54
CA GLU A 174 5.82 -12.08 16.94
C GLU A 174 5.96 -10.54 17.04
N PRO A 175 5.24 -9.87 17.98
CA PRO A 175 5.34 -8.43 18.12
C PRO A 175 6.74 -7.98 18.54
N VAL A 176 7.16 -6.81 18.07
CA VAL A 176 8.35 -6.13 18.60
C VAL A 176 7.95 -5.40 19.88
N HIS A 177 8.62 -5.75 20.99
CA HIS A 177 8.42 -5.10 22.29
C HIS A 177 9.11 -3.73 22.29
N LEU A 178 8.34 -2.66 22.53
CA LEU A 178 8.84 -1.28 22.50
C LEU A 178 9.13 -0.71 23.89
N GLY A 179 8.83 -1.47 24.95
CA GLY A 179 8.88 -1.02 26.34
C GLY A 179 7.59 -0.34 26.79
N GLY A 180 7.36 -0.29 28.12
CA GLY A 180 6.23 0.43 28.70
C GLY A 180 4.85 -0.13 28.32
N GLY A 181 4.78 -1.43 28.00
CA GLY A 181 3.54 -2.07 27.55
C GLY A 181 3.14 -1.75 26.11
N ARG A 182 4.06 -1.24 25.29
CA ARG A 182 3.85 -0.98 23.86
C ARG A 182 4.39 -2.09 22.98
N PHE A 183 3.65 -2.39 21.93
CA PHE A 183 3.93 -3.46 20.99
C PHE A 183 3.77 -2.93 19.56
N LEU A 184 4.72 -3.23 18.69
CA LEU A 184 4.61 -3.03 17.25
C LEU A 184 4.21 -4.35 16.59
N PHE A 185 3.15 -4.32 15.81
CA PHE A 185 2.76 -5.40 14.91
C PHE A 185 2.97 -4.96 13.46
N ALA A 186 3.49 -5.88 12.66
CA ALA A 186 3.75 -5.69 11.24
C ALA A 186 3.27 -6.91 10.46
N GLU A 187 2.59 -6.69 9.35
CA GLU A 187 2.33 -7.71 8.33
C GLU A 187 2.19 -7.06 6.96
N ALA A 188 1.90 -7.84 5.92
CA ALA A 188 1.73 -7.34 4.56
C ALA A 188 0.78 -6.14 4.41
N ARG A 189 -0.25 -6.05 5.26
CA ARG A 189 -1.25 -4.96 5.25
C ARG A 189 -0.77 -3.68 5.94
N GLY A 190 0.32 -3.73 6.69
CA GLY A 190 0.95 -2.55 7.28
C GLY A 190 1.42 -2.73 8.72
N LEU A 191 1.47 -1.61 9.43
CA LEU A 191 2.09 -1.44 10.74
C LEU A 191 1.12 -0.86 11.74
N VAL A 192 1.19 -1.31 12.99
CA VAL A 192 0.43 -0.71 14.08
C VAL A 192 1.21 -0.77 15.38
N VAL A 193 1.21 0.35 16.11
CA VAL A 193 1.66 0.38 17.49
C VAL A 193 0.45 0.41 18.41
N VAL A 194 0.42 -0.53 19.33
CA VAL A 194 -0.61 -0.64 20.37
C VAL A 194 0.03 -0.53 21.75
N GLU A 195 -0.75 -0.05 22.71
CA GLU A 195 -0.38 0.08 24.10
C GLU A 195 -1.36 -0.75 24.95
N ARG A 196 -0.82 -1.54 25.89
CA ARG A 196 -1.61 -2.33 26.83
C ARG A 196 -2.43 -1.41 27.73
N GLY A 197 -3.69 -1.75 27.94
CA GLY A 197 -4.57 -1.04 28.87
C GLY A 197 -4.16 -1.27 30.32
N GLU A 198 -4.22 -0.22 31.14
CA GLU A 198 -3.85 -0.27 32.57
C GLU A 198 -4.87 -1.03 33.44
N VAL A 199 -6.09 -1.25 32.93
CA VAL A 199 -7.19 -1.86 33.68
C VAL A 199 -7.45 -3.27 33.15
N ALA A 200 -7.13 -4.29 33.95
CA ALA A 200 -7.51 -5.65 33.65
C ALA A 200 -9.05 -5.72 33.45
N PRO A 201 -9.56 -6.39 32.40
CA PRO A 201 -10.99 -6.51 32.19
C PRO A 201 -11.64 -7.17 33.43
N THR A 202 -12.42 -6.39 34.19
CA THR A 202 -13.09 -6.87 35.39
C THR A 202 -14.15 -7.92 35.01
N ALA A 203 -14.06 -9.10 35.66
CA ALA A 203 -14.89 -10.28 35.41
C ALA A 203 -16.41 -10.07 35.58
N ASP A 204 -16.83 -8.99 36.24
CA ASP A 204 -18.24 -8.71 36.57
C ASP A 204 -18.98 -7.83 35.54
N ARG A 205 -18.32 -7.41 34.45
CA ARG A 205 -19.04 -6.69 33.40
C ARG A 205 -19.83 -7.70 32.58
N PRO A 206 -21.15 -7.52 32.36
CA PRO A 206 -21.91 -8.48 31.58
C PRO A 206 -21.21 -8.69 30.25
N ALA A 207 -20.98 -9.96 29.91
CA ALA A 207 -20.65 -10.40 28.56
C ALA A 207 -21.86 -10.10 27.67
N GLY A 208 -22.12 -8.81 27.43
CA GLY A 208 -22.93 -8.36 26.32
C GLY A 208 -22.14 -8.71 25.09
N GLY A 209 -22.38 -9.93 24.57
CA GLY A 209 -21.99 -10.25 23.21
C GLY A 209 -22.54 -9.15 22.31
N ALA A 210 -21.74 -8.69 21.36
CA ALA A 210 -22.23 -7.78 20.36
C ALA A 210 -23.47 -8.43 19.70
N ASP A 211 -24.62 -7.75 19.76
CA ASP A 211 -25.89 -8.29 19.27
C ASP A 211 -25.82 -8.43 17.76
N ALA A 212 -25.54 -9.64 17.28
CA ALA A 212 -25.48 -10.08 15.89
C ALA A 212 -26.76 -9.79 15.06
N GLY A 213 -27.82 -9.22 15.65
CA GLY A 213 -29.10 -8.94 14.98
C GLY A 213 -29.13 -7.72 14.04
N SER A 214 -28.40 -6.65 14.32
CA SER A 214 -28.20 -5.51 13.38
C SER A 214 -27.36 -5.84 12.13
N TRP A 215 -27.00 -7.11 11.91
CA TRP A 215 -25.88 -7.54 11.07
C TRP A 215 -26.32 -8.08 9.70
N GLU A 216 -27.60 -8.42 9.54
CA GLU A 216 -28.13 -8.90 8.25
C GLU A 216 -28.41 -7.75 7.25
N GLU A 217 -28.59 -6.51 7.72
CA GLU A 217 -28.77 -5.33 6.84
C GLU A 217 -27.44 -4.74 6.33
N GLY A 218 -26.30 -5.19 6.89
CA GLY A 218 -24.97 -4.66 6.59
C GLY A 218 -24.17 -5.43 5.54
N VAL A 219 -24.64 -6.60 5.10
CA VAL A 219 -23.94 -7.46 4.15
C VAL A 219 -23.98 -6.85 2.76
N GLY A 220 -22.83 -6.33 2.29
CA GLY A 220 -22.68 -5.92 0.90
C GLY A 220 -21.52 -4.96 0.71
N GLU A 221 -20.41 -5.53 0.25
CA GLU A 221 -19.27 -4.85 -0.39
C GLU A 221 -18.37 -3.99 0.51
N PRO A 222 -17.04 -3.91 0.22
CA PRO A 222 -16.14 -2.98 0.88
C PRO A 222 -16.69 -1.55 0.78
N TRP A 223 -16.78 -0.88 1.92
CA TRP A 223 -17.42 0.43 1.97
C TRP A 223 -16.47 1.57 1.54
N PHE A 224 -15.16 1.38 1.73
CA PHE A 224 -14.15 2.27 1.20
C PHE A 224 -13.80 1.81 -0.21
N LEU A 225 -14.37 2.49 -1.19
CA LEU A 225 -13.89 2.45 -2.56
C LEU A 225 -13.10 3.74 -2.72
N ASP A 226 -11.77 3.63 -2.82
CA ASP A 226 -11.00 4.74 -3.37
C ASP A 226 -11.68 5.19 -4.67
N PRO A 227 -11.75 6.51 -4.97
CA PRO A 227 -12.23 6.94 -6.27
C PRO A 227 -11.48 6.16 -7.35
N ALA A 228 -12.23 5.55 -8.28
CA ALA A 228 -11.64 4.76 -9.36
C ALA A 228 -10.51 5.58 -10.01
N PRO A 229 -9.23 5.16 -9.88
CA PRO A 229 -8.10 5.98 -10.28
C PRO A 229 -8.10 6.27 -11.78
N SER A 230 -8.66 5.37 -12.57
CA SER A 230 -8.96 5.52 -13.99
C SER A 230 -9.76 6.79 -14.31
N ALA A 231 -10.64 7.26 -13.41
CA ALA A 231 -11.44 8.47 -13.62
C ALA A 231 -10.70 9.79 -13.29
N THR A 232 -9.56 9.73 -12.59
CA THR A 232 -8.76 10.93 -12.27
C THR A 232 -7.63 11.09 -13.30
N PRO A 233 -7.32 12.31 -13.77
CA PRO A 233 -6.13 12.55 -14.60
C PRO A 233 -4.83 12.09 -13.93
N LEU A 234 -3.80 11.77 -14.72
CA LEU A 234 -2.44 11.67 -14.19
C LEU A 234 -1.89 13.08 -13.97
N ASP A 235 -1.35 13.33 -12.79
CA ASP A 235 -0.55 14.51 -12.50
C ASP A 235 0.72 14.13 -11.73
N ALA A 236 1.63 15.09 -11.61
CA ALA A 236 2.90 14.92 -10.93
C ALA A 236 2.70 14.49 -9.47
N ALA A 237 1.79 15.14 -8.74
CA ALA A 237 1.55 14.87 -7.33
C ALA A 237 1.07 13.43 -7.08
N ARG A 238 0.20 12.92 -7.95
CA ARG A 238 -0.30 11.55 -7.90
C ARG A 238 0.81 10.53 -8.12
N LEU A 239 1.67 10.71 -9.13
CA LEU A 239 2.75 9.76 -9.37
C LEU A 239 3.88 9.88 -8.35
N ASP A 240 4.22 11.09 -7.92
CA ASP A 240 5.19 11.30 -6.83
C ASP A 240 4.70 10.62 -5.55
N ALA A 241 3.40 10.67 -5.27
CA ALA A 241 2.84 9.91 -4.15
C ALA A 241 3.01 8.40 -4.37
N VAL A 242 2.72 7.86 -5.56
CA VAL A 242 2.74 6.40 -5.82
C VAL A 242 4.14 5.81 -5.89
N PHE A 243 5.07 6.48 -6.58
CA PHE A 243 6.40 5.97 -6.88
C PHE A 243 7.50 6.61 -6.04
N ASP A 244 7.17 7.53 -5.15
CA ASP A 244 8.12 8.42 -4.48
C ASP A 244 8.73 9.43 -5.46
N GLY A 245 8.64 10.72 -5.11
CA GLY A 245 9.01 11.84 -5.98
C GLY A 245 10.49 11.81 -6.38
N ASP A 246 11.35 11.31 -5.51
CA ASP A 246 12.80 11.19 -5.75
C ASP A 246 13.14 10.12 -6.79
N THR A 247 12.21 9.21 -7.11
CA THR A 247 12.39 8.19 -8.14
C THR A 247 11.79 8.59 -9.49
N MET A 248 11.08 9.72 -9.57
CA MET A 248 10.44 10.18 -10.80
C MET A 248 11.38 11.02 -11.67
N VAL A 249 11.60 10.59 -12.91
CA VAL A 249 12.45 11.28 -13.90
C VAL A 249 11.58 12.14 -14.82
N ARG A 250 11.85 13.46 -14.80
CA ARG A 250 11.21 14.45 -15.67
C ARG A 250 12.26 15.03 -16.62
N VAL A 251 11.91 15.13 -17.89
CA VAL A 251 12.84 15.58 -18.94
C VAL A 251 12.62 17.05 -19.24
N ALA A 252 13.70 17.84 -19.27
CA ALA A 252 13.58 19.24 -19.63
C ALA A 252 13.09 19.40 -21.09
N PRO A 253 12.25 20.41 -21.42
CA PRO A 253 11.66 20.54 -22.76
C PRO A 253 12.67 20.58 -23.92
N ASP A 254 13.86 21.15 -23.68
CA ASP A 254 14.98 21.27 -24.63
C ASP A 254 15.80 19.99 -24.76
N ARG A 255 15.62 19.03 -23.84
CA ARG A 255 16.24 17.70 -23.85
C ARG A 255 15.39 16.64 -24.55
N LEU A 256 14.11 16.93 -24.80
CA LEU A 256 13.28 16.04 -25.60
C LEU A 256 13.77 15.97 -27.05
N PRO A 257 13.89 14.76 -27.64
CA PRO A 257 14.27 14.62 -29.05
C PRO A 257 13.35 15.39 -29.98
N ALA A 258 13.91 16.01 -31.02
CA ALA A 258 13.14 16.72 -32.04
C ALA A 258 12.18 15.79 -32.80
N ALA A 259 12.54 14.50 -32.91
CA ALA A 259 11.70 13.47 -33.52
C ALA A 259 10.41 13.20 -32.74
N LEU A 260 10.41 13.42 -31.41
CA LEU A 260 9.22 13.26 -30.57
C LEU A 260 8.26 14.41 -30.85
N THR A 261 7.29 14.19 -31.74
CA THR A 261 6.32 15.20 -32.19
C THR A 261 4.95 15.02 -31.55
N HIS A 262 4.68 13.87 -30.94
CA HIS A 262 3.44 13.62 -30.22
C HIS A 262 3.32 14.53 -28.98
N ALA A 263 2.50 15.58 -29.07
CA ALA A 263 2.39 16.60 -28.03
C ALA A 263 2.02 16.06 -26.64
N PRO A 264 1.01 15.16 -26.49
CA PRO A 264 0.68 14.59 -25.17
C PRO A 264 1.85 13.86 -24.51
N THR A 265 2.65 13.13 -25.29
CA THR A 265 3.84 12.45 -24.76
C THR A 265 4.88 13.45 -24.27
N ARG A 266 5.11 14.54 -25.01
CA ARG A 266 6.04 15.60 -24.60
C ARG A 266 5.60 16.26 -23.30
N GLU A 267 4.32 16.60 -23.19
CA GLU A 267 3.74 17.22 -21.99
C GLU A 267 3.86 16.31 -20.77
N LEU A 268 3.58 15.01 -20.94
CA LEU A 268 3.69 14.04 -19.87
C LEU A 268 5.14 13.87 -19.41
N LEU A 269 6.12 13.71 -20.32
CA LEU A 269 7.53 13.54 -19.95
C LEU A 269 8.14 14.76 -19.25
N VAL A 270 7.65 15.97 -19.57
CA VAL A 270 8.08 17.22 -18.93
C VAL A 270 7.39 17.44 -17.59
N GLY A 271 6.05 17.31 -17.55
CA GLY A 271 5.26 17.68 -16.40
C GLY A 271 5.15 16.60 -15.33
N VAL A 272 4.93 15.35 -15.75
CA VAL A 272 4.62 14.21 -14.88
C VAL A 272 5.84 13.30 -14.70
N GLY A 273 6.53 12.97 -15.79
CA GLY A 273 7.71 12.11 -15.80
C GLY A 273 7.38 10.61 -15.79
N LEU A 274 8.43 9.78 -15.69
CA LEU A 274 8.37 8.32 -15.57
C LEU A 274 9.11 7.85 -14.32
N PRO A 275 8.68 6.75 -13.66
CA PRO A 275 9.44 6.17 -12.57
C PRO A 275 10.77 5.60 -13.09
N ARG A 276 11.87 5.92 -12.40
CA ARG A 276 13.21 5.39 -12.68
C ARG A 276 13.24 3.87 -12.57
N HIS A 277 12.48 3.35 -11.63
CA HIS A 277 12.33 1.93 -11.38
C HIS A 277 10.91 1.62 -10.92
N TRP A 278 10.38 0.48 -11.35
CA TRP A 278 9.12 -0.08 -10.89
C TRP A 278 9.29 -1.59 -10.76
N ALA A 279 8.67 -2.22 -9.75
CA ALA A 279 8.69 -3.66 -9.63
C ALA A 279 7.41 -4.21 -9.00
N ALA A 280 7.05 -5.43 -9.42
CA ALA A 280 6.00 -6.26 -8.84
C ALA A 280 6.25 -7.74 -9.17
N GLY A 281 6.26 -8.60 -8.16
CA GLY A 281 6.54 -10.03 -8.29
C GLY A 281 7.92 -10.27 -8.91
N VAL A 282 7.99 -11.12 -9.92
CA VAL A 282 9.23 -11.42 -10.67
C VAL A 282 9.48 -10.47 -11.85
N THR A 283 8.82 -9.32 -11.86
CA THR A 283 8.97 -8.31 -12.91
C THR A 283 9.47 -6.99 -12.36
N ALA A 284 10.46 -6.41 -13.04
CA ALA A 284 10.89 -5.03 -12.80
C ALA A 284 10.97 -4.26 -14.12
N PHE A 285 10.64 -2.98 -14.10
CA PHE A 285 10.89 -2.02 -15.17
C PHE A 285 12.00 -1.07 -14.71
N ALA A 286 13.00 -0.88 -15.55
CA ALA A 286 14.03 0.12 -15.38
C ALA A 286 13.95 1.14 -16.52
N LEU A 287 13.95 2.42 -16.18
CA LEU A 287 14.00 3.50 -17.16
C LEU A 287 15.34 3.48 -17.88
N GLY A 288 15.31 3.61 -19.21
CA GLY A 288 16.47 3.49 -20.08
C GLY A 288 17.26 4.78 -20.24
N TYR A 289 16.85 5.86 -19.57
CA TYR A 289 17.46 7.18 -19.66
C TYR A 289 17.34 7.92 -18.32
N ASP A 290 18.11 9.01 -18.20
CA ASP A 290 18.09 9.94 -17.05
C ASP A 290 17.55 11.32 -17.48
N GLU A 291 17.92 12.41 -16.83
CA GLU A 291 17.45 13.74 -17.19
C GLU A 291 17.89 14.19 -18.60
N ALA A 292 18.81 13.46 -19.26
CA ALA A 292 19.18 13.67 -20.66
C ALA A 292 18.05 13.33 -21.65
N GLY A 293 17.08 12.51 -21.23
CA GLY A 293 15.91 12.14 -22.03
C GLY A 293 16.09 10.91 -22.90
N PRO A 294 14.99 10.45 -23.56
CA PRO A 294 14.99 9.22 -24.33
C PRO A 294 15.83 9.32 -25.61
N GLU A 295 16.54 8.26 -25.96
CA GLU A 295 17.32 8.16 -27.19
C GLU A 295 16.67 7.21 -28.20
N ALA A 296 17.15 7.24 -29.45
CA ALA A 296 16.72 6.27 -30.47
C ALA A 296 17.11 4.85 -30.03
N ASP A 297 16.20 3.89 -30.25
CA ASP A 297 16.43 2.49 -29.85
C ASP A 297 17.62 1.83 -30.57
N ARG A 298 17.90 2.25 -31.80
CA ARG A 298 19.04 1.79 -32.58
C ARG A 298 19.92 2.97 -32.98
N GLU A 299 21.24 2.80 -32.79
CA GLU A 299 22.23 3.78 -33.23
C GLU A 299 22.10 4.05 -34.74
N GLY A 300 22.00 5.33 -35.09
CA GLY A 300 21.86 5.77 -36.48
C GLY A 300 20.43 5.87 -37.01
N GLU A 301 19.41 5.39 -36.28
CA GLU A 301 17.99 5.54 -36.66
C GLU A 301 17.38 6.82 -36.09
N SER A 302 17.57 7.95 -36.77
CA SER A 302 17.01 9.25 -36.35
C SER A 302 15.47 9.35 -36.40
N ALA A 303 14.80 8.39 -37.05
CA ALA A 303 13.34 8.34 -37.21
C ALA A 303 12.70 7.06 -36.62
N GLY A 304 13.48 6.28 -35.88
CA GLY A 304 13.01 5.06 -35.23
C GLY A 304 12.24 5.33 -33.93
N PRO A 305 11.67 4.28 -33.31
CA PRO A 305 11.10 4.39 -31.97
C PRO A 305 12.18 4.77 -30.95
N LEU A 306 11.81 5.52 -29.93
CA LEU A 306 12.70 5.91 -28.83
C LEU A 306 12.68 4.83 -27.74
N HIS A 307 13.83 4.56 -27.14
CA HIS A 307 13.95 3.63 -26.03
C HIS A 307 13.45 4.30 -24.74
N LEU A 308 12.39 3.76 -24.15
CA LEU A 308 11.90 4.20 -22.85
C LEU A 308 12.62 3.49 -21.71
N GLY A 309 12.86 2.19 -21.84
CA GLY A 309 13.45 1.36 -20.79
C GLY A 309 13.27 -0.12 -21.08
N SER A 310 13.37 -0.94 -20.05
CA SER A 310 13.24 -2.39 -20.19
C SER A 310 12.53 -3.03 -19.03
N PHE A 311 11.72 -4.04 -19.32
CA PHE A 311 11.30 -5.01 -18.32
C PHE A 311 12.34 -6.12 -18.19
N GLU A 312 12.66 -6.47 -16.96
CA GLU A 312 13.29 -7.72 -16.59
C GLU A 312 12.22 -8.71 -16.14
N HIS A 313 12.26 -9.91 -16.69
CA HIS A 313 11.46 -11.05 -16.22
C HIS A 313 12.40 -12.08 -15.61
N GLY A 314 12.02 -12.60 -14.44
CA GLY A 314 12.83 -13.46 -13.57
C GLY A 314 13.47 -14.72 -14.16
N PHE A 315 13.34 -15.02 -15.47
CA PHE A 315 13.91 -16.22 -16.11
C PHE A 315 14.52 -16.00 -17.52
N ALA A 316 15.19 -14.86 -17.74
CA ALA A 316 16.23 -14.65 -18.79
C ALA A 316 15.86 -13.97 -20.12
N SER A 317 14.70 -13.30 -20.24
CA SER A 317 14.42 -12.41 -21.38
C SER A 317 14.11 -10.99 -20.93
N SER A 318 14.95 -10.04 -21.32
CA SER A 318 14.64 -8.62 -21.19
C SER A 318 13.72 -8.17 -22.34
N VAL A 319 12.69 -7.40 -22.00
CA VAL A 319 11.76 -6.81 -22.97
C VAL A 319 12.07 -5.33 -23.06
N ARG A 320 12.50 -4.85 -24.23
CA ARG A 320 12.67 -3.40 -24.44
C ARG A 320 11.31 -2.74 -24.58
N VAL A 321 11.13 -1.64 -23.87
CA VAL A 321 9.97 -0.76 -23.94
C VAL A 321 10.35 0.45 -24.77
N LEU A 322 9.58 0.69 -25.82
CA LEU A 322 9.84 1.71 -26.83
C LEU A 322 8.64 2.64 -26.94
N VAL A 323 8.84 3.86 -27.46
CA VAL A 323 7.76 4.78 -27.81
C VAL A 323 7.86 5.24 -29.27
N ARG A 324 6.74 5.24 -29.98
CA ARG A 324 6.65 5.86 -31.30
C ARG A 324 6.64 7.40 -31.17
N PRO A 325 7.59 8.10 -31.81
CA PRO A 325 7.75 9.55 -31.59
C PRO A 325 6.56 10.40 -32.07
N ASP A 326 5.81 9.91 -33.05
CA ASP A 326 4.72 10.59 -33.74
C ASP A 326 3.33 10.28 -33.14
N THR A 327 3.11 9.06 -32.67
CA THR A 327 1.84 8.62 -32.09
C THR A 327 1.85 8.51 -30.57
N GLY A 328 3.02 8.46 -29.94
CA GLY A 328 3.17 8.21 -28.50
C GLY A 328 2.91 6.76 -28.09
N GLU A 329 2.61 5.87 -29.04
CA GLU A 329 2.31 4.45 -28.81
C GLU A 329 3.50 3.74 -28.18
N VAL A 330 3.23 2.96 -27.12
CA VAL A 330 4.24 2.20 -26.40
C VAL A 330 4.31 0.80 -26.97
N LEU A 331 5.52 0.35 -27.29
CA LEU A 331 5.78 -0.94 -27.91
C LEU A 331 6.70 -1.78 -27.00
N ALA A 332 6.50 -3.09 -27.01
CA ALA A 332 7.40 -4.07 -26.42
C ALA A 332 8.21 -4.77 -27.52
N ARG A 333 9.51 -4.97 -27.30
CA ARG A 333 10.35 -5.80 -28.16
C ARG A 333 11.04 -6.89 -27.34
N LEU A 334 10.81 -8.15 -27.72
CA LEU A 334 11.49 -9.31 -27.17
C LEU A 334 12.69 -9.67 -28.07
N GLY A 335 13.91 -9.53 -27.54
CA GLY A 335 15.14 -9.77 -28.30
C GLY A 335 15.21 -8.94 -29.60
N GLU A 336 15.58 -9.59 -30.70
CA GLU A 336 15.63 -8.97 -32.05
C GLU A 336 14.32 -9.08 -32.84
N GLY A 337 13.22 -9.47 -32.19
CA GLY A 337 11.91 -9.59 -32.82
C GLY A 337 11.33 -8.24 -33.29
N ALA A 338 10.22 -8.30 -34.02
CA ALA A 338 9.46 -7.11 -34.36
C ALA A 338 8.79 -6.53 -33.08
N PRO A 339 8.78 -5.19 -32.89
CA PRO A 339 8.02 -4.58 -31.80
C PRO A 339 6.52 -4.90 -31.90
N LEU A 340 5.90 -5.18 -30.75
CA LEU A 340 4.48 -5.42 -30.59
C LEU A 340 3.85 -4.27 -29.77
N PRO A 341 2.59 -3.88 -30.03
CA PRO A 341 1.90 -2.92 -29.20
C PRO A 341 1.84 -3.37 -27.73
N LEU A 342 2.19 -2.49 -26.81
CA LEU A 342 2.14 -2.72 -25.36
C LEU A 342 1.11 -1.83 -24.68
N ALA A 343 1.01 -0.56 -25.08
CA ALA A 343 -0.02 0.34 -24.62
C ALA A 343 -0.29 1.41 -25.67
N ARG A 344 -1.53 1.90 -25.71
CA ARG A 344 -1.96 2.97 -26.63
C ARG A 344 -1.06 4.20 -26.59
N ASP A 345 -0.62 4.60 -25.40
CA ASP A 345 0.25 5.75 -25.16
C ASP A 345 0.98 5.63 -23.82
N ILE A 346 1.90 6.57 -23.53
CA ILE A 346 2.65 6.60 -22.27
C ILE A 346 1.74 6.78 -21.04
N GLU A 347 0.63 7.52 -21.17
CA GLU A 347 -0.30 7.69 -20.05
C GLU A 347 -0.97 6.37 -19.67
N THR A 348 -1.46 5.60 -20.65
CA THR A 348 -2.01 4.27 -20.41
C THR A 348 -0.94 3.34 -19.81
N PHE A 349 0.29 3.35 -20.34
CA PHE A 349 1.39 2.56 -19.79
C PHE A 349 1.63 2.86 -18.30
N LEU A 350 1.73 4.14 -17.92
CA LEU A 350 1.90 4.54 -16.52
C LEU A 350 0.72 4.17 -15.64
N ARG A 351 -0.51 4.36 -16.12
CA ARG A 351 -1.72 3.98 -15.38
C ARG A 351 -1.77 2.48 -15.12
N LEU A 352 -1.26 1.65 -16.02
CA LEU A 352 -1.17 0.20 -15.81
C LEU A 352 -0.11 -0.15 -14.75
N LEU A 353 1.08 0.48 -14.78
CA LEU A 353 2.09 0.32 -13.73
C LEU A 353 1.55 0.75 -12.35
N GLU A 354 0.82 1.87 -12.33
CA GLU A 354 0.18 2.40 -11.13
C GLU A 354 -0.94 1.48 -10.63
N ALA A 355 -1.75 0.92 -11.53
CA ALA A 355 -2.79 -0.04 -11.18
C ALA A 355 -2.17 -1.28 -10.53
N VAL A 356 -1.14 -1.88 -11.12
CA VAL A 356 -0.47 -3.03 -10.50
C VAL A 356 0.07 -2.65 -9.11
N ARG A 357 0.73 -1.50 -8.98
CA ARG A 357 1.29 -1.03 -7.71
C ARG A 357 0.22 -0.79 -6.64
N ARG A 358 -0.93 -0.28 -7.06
CA ARG A 358 -2.07 -0.02 -6.18
C ARG A 358 -2.74 -1.31 -5.75
N TYR A 359 -2.93 -2.27 -6.64
CA TYR A 359 -3.73 -3.46 -6.36
C TYR A 359 -2.91 -4.65 -5.83
N MET A 360 -1.59 -4.67 -5.98
CA MET A 360 -0.75 -5.82 -5.60
C MET A 360 -0.97 -6.31 -4.17
N GLY A 361 -1.11 -5.40 -3.19
CA GLY A 361 -1.35 -5.80 -1.80
C GLY A 361 -2.72 -6.44 -1.60
N ALA A 362 -3.75 -5.97 -2.32
CA ALA A 362 -5.08 -6.58 -2.28
C ALA A 362 -5.16 -7.91 -3.09
N CYS A 363 -4.30 -8.10 -4.09
CA CYS A 363 -4.20 -9.35 -4.83
C CYS A 363 -3.48 -10.45 -4.04
N TRP A 364 -2.38 -10.10 -3.38
CA TRP A 364 -1.57 -11.06 -2.62
C TRP A 364 -2.07 -11.28 -1.21
N ASP A 365 -2.52 -10.21 -0.54
CA ASP A 365 -2.93 -10.21 0.87
C ASP A 365 -4.35 -9.62 1.03
N PRO A 366 -5.38 -10.20 0.36
CA PRO A 366 -6.75 -9.71 0.45
C PRO A 366 -7.31 -9.82 1.87
N TYR A 367 -8.25 -8.94 2.19
CA TYR A 367 -9.15 -9.17 3.32
C TYR A 367 -10.18 -10.27 2.99
N PRO A 368 -10.75 -10.93 4.01
CA PRO A 368 -11.92 -11.78 3.79
C PRO A 368 -13.06 -11.02 3.09
N GLY A 369 -13.46 -11.48 1.90
CA GLY A 369 -14.52 -10.87 1.10
C GLY A 369 -14.08 -9.72 0.17
N GLU A 370 -12.79 -9.38 0.15
CA GLU A 370 -12.21 -8.46 -0.83
C GLU A 370 -11.86 -9.18 -2.14
N ASP A 371 -12.33 -8.65 -3.27
CA ASP A 371 -12.07 -9.17 -4.61
C ASP A 371 -10.95 -8.37 -5.30
N GLY A 372 -9.76 -8.34 -4.69
CA GLY A 372 -8.63 -7.54 -5.19
C GLY A 372 -8.25 -7.84 -6.65
N ILE A 373 -8.30 -9.12 -7.03
CA ILE A 373 -8.04 -9.56 -8.41
C ILE A 373 -9.14 -9.07 -9.36
N GLY A 374 -10.41 -9.26 -9.02
CA GLY A 374 -11.51 -8.82 -9.88
C GLY A 374 -11.57 -7.30 -10.01
N ASP A 375 -11.27 -6.55 -8.94
CA ASP A 375 -11.17 -5.09 -8.99
C ASP A 375 -10.01 -4.62 -9.86
N PHE A 376 -8.85 -5.27 -9.75
CA PHE A 376 -7.70 -5.00 -10.62
C PHE A 376 -8.02 -5.24 -12.10
N LEU A 377 -8.63 -6.38 -12.44
CA LEU A 377 -9.00 -6.71 -13.81
C LEU A 377 -10.07 -5.75 -14.37
N ARG A 378 -11.00 -5.28 -13.53
CA ARG A 378 -11.97 -4.24 -13.90
C ARG A 378 -11.27 -2.92 -14.25
N GLU A 379 -10.27 -2.50 -13.47
CA GLU A 379 -9.50 -1.29 -13.73
C GLU A 379 -8.70 -1.41 -15.04
N VAL A 380 -8.04 -2.56 -15.28
CA VAL A 380 -7.30 -2.84 -16.52
C VAL A 380 -8.21 -2.75 -17.75
N GLU A 381 -9.40 -3.34 -17.71
CA GLU A 381 -10.37 -3.30 -18.82
C GLU A 381 -10.82 -1.86 -19.14
N ILE A 382 -10.94 -0.99 -18.13
CA ILE A 382 -11.24 0.43 -18.34
C ILE A 382 -10.08 1.14 -19.03
N LEU A 383 -8.84 0.81 -18.65
CA LEU A 383 -7.62 1.45 -19.17
C LEU A 383 -7.26 1.00 -20.60
N SER A 384 -7.51 -0.26 -20.95
CA SER A 384 -7.23 -0.82 -22.29
C SER A 384 -8.34 -1.80 -22.74
N PRO A 385 -9.47 -1.29 -23.28
CA PRO A 385 -10.59 -2.13 -23.69
C PRO A 385 -10.31 -2.90 -24.99
N GLY A 386 -10.39 -4.24 -24.95
CA GLY A 386 -10.59 -5.11 -26.11
C GLY A 386 -9.42 -5.32 -27.09
N SER A 387 -8.14 -5.23 -26.68
CA SER A 387 -7.00 -5.25 -27.63
C SER A 387 -5.98 -6.37 -27.37
N PRO A 388 -5.37 -6.99 -28.40
CA PRO A 388 -4.34 -8.06 -28.36
C PRO A 388 -3.01 -7.72 -27.64
N GLU A 389 -3.00 -6.72 -26.78
CA GLU A 389 -1.87 -6.18 -25.98
C GLU A 389 -1.51 -7.11 -24.79
N HIS A 390 -1.92 -8.37 -24.86
CA HIS A 390 -2.06 -9.21 -23.69
C HIS A 390 -0.81 -10.01 -23.35
N GLU A 391 0.00 -10.59 -24.24
CA GLU A 391 1.02 -11.56 -23.76
C GLU A 391 2.00 -10.98 -22.72
N VAL A 392 2.50 -9.75 -22.91
CA VAL A 392 3.42 -9.11 -21.95
C VAL A 392 2.66 -8.66 -20.70
N TRP A 393 1.51 -8.01 -20.86
CA TRP A 393 0.72 -7.58 -19.70
C TRP A 393 0.10 -8.73 -18.93
N GLU A 394 -0.33 -9.80 -19.58
CA GLU A 394 -0.83 -11.04 -19.02
C GLU A 394 0.24 -11.71 -18.18
N GLN A 395 1.50 -11.72 -18.63
CA GLN A 395 2.62 -12.18 -17.81
C GLN A 395 2.83 -11.28 -16.58
N ILE A 396 2.86 -9.96 -16.76
CA ILE A 396 3.01 -8.99 -15.65
C ILE A 396 1.84 -9.10 -14.66
N PHE A 397 0.62 -9.22 -15.15
CA PHE A 397 -0.59 -9.32 -14.35
C PHE A 397 -0.65 -10.68 -13.66
N SER A 398 -0.26 -11.76 -14.33
CA SER A 398 -0.14 -13.08 -13.72
C SER A 398 0.88 -13.11 -12.59
N ALA A 399 1.96 -12.32 -12.68
CA ALA A 399 2.92 -12.17 -11.59
C ALA A 399 2.27 -11.62 -10.30
N VAL A 400 1.14 -10.92 -10.41
CA VAL A 400 0.44 -10.36 -9.25
C VAL A 400 -0.86 -11.09 -8.93
N THR A 401 -1.55 -11.68 -9.92
CA THR A 401 -2.86 -12.32 -9.73
C THR A 401 -2.80 -13.85 -9.60
N VAL A 402 -1.71 -14.49 -10.06
CA VAL A 402 -1.60 -15.97 -10.11
C VAL A 402 -0.37 -16.48 -9.35
N LEU A 403 0.80 -15.89 -9.58
CA LEU A 403 2.09 -16.42 -9.12
C LEU A 403 2.49 -15.97 -7.70
N GLY A 404 1.68 -15.13 -7.04
CA GLY A 404 1.99 -14.62 -5.70
C GLY A 404 3.25 -13.73 -5.65
N VAL A 405 3.68 -13.38 -4.44
CA VAL A 405 4.71 -12.35 -4.24
C VAL A 405 6.08 -12.72 -4.81
N TYR A 406 6.43 -14.00 -4.76
CA TYR A 406 7.74 -14.51 -5.20
C TYR A 406 7.74 -15.12 -6.62
N GLY A 407 6.58 -15.09 -7.30
CA GLY A 407 6.45 -15.53 -8.68
C GLY A 407 6.39 -17.04 -8.92
N TYR A 408 5.87 -17.83 -7.98
CA TYR A 408 5.63 -19.28 -8.14
C TYR A 408 4.34 -19.78 -7.49
#